data_AF-A0A0Q6UHS0-F1
#
_entry.id   AF-A0A0Q6UHS0-F1
#
_cell.length_a   1.000
_cell.length_b   1.000
_cell.length_c   1.000
_cell.angle_alpha   90.00
_cell.angle_beta   90.00
_cell.angle_gamma   90.00
#
_symmetry.space_group_name_H-M   'P 1'
#
loop_
_entity.id
_entity.type
_entity.pdbx_description
1 polymer ?
#
loop_
_entity_poly.entity_id
_entity_poly.type
_entity_poly.pdbx_seq_one_letter_code
_entity_poly.pdbx_strand_id
1 'polypeptide(L)'
;MRLVRSFVPALVAAAGLAAPVAIAPLAQAAAPSCAGLKATIVDNNLGNTINGTPQRDVIVARGGNDTIRGGSGNDVICGGDGADVIVGGEGNDRLYGGADLAKVDQFGRTVMKGDTISGGLGDDTIDLGFDFRQASEGTVRVLDGVSYADAPAPVVVDFRAASTVAIAANGNDTVTGYSHGIRIAGSELGDTIKGTNGDDAIYARGGDDAIFGRGGDDTIVADTSSTLGNDRLYGEAGDDSLSGSVGSDILVGGTGEDALTSTSELHQVLRGGGGVDTITFPIPVESGFVAKGYGGQDKLRLLPSSNPAIKPTVRIDQLKKSTVRDLQPYTLEGKITGFSDIVLPARTLSIFKGSNDSEVITANPDYRVEIYGRGGADVMTGSRQPDRLDGGKGFDIARGRGGNDTCKAAEKRSSC
;
A
#
# COMPACT_ATOMS: atom_id res chain seq x y z
N MET A 1 22.46 108.48 -20.35
CA MET A 1 22.53 109.17 -21.66
C MET A 1 22.31 108.12 -22.74
N ARG A 2 21.42 108.40 -23.71
CA ARG A 2 20.86 107.50 -24.75
C ARG A 2 21.87 106.57 -25.44
N LEU A 3 21.44 105.36 -25.83
CA LEU A 3 21.44 104.93 -27.24
C LEU A 3 20.60 103.65 -27.45
N VAL A 4 19.78 103.68 -28.50
CA VAL A 4 18.86 102.66 -29.01
C VAL A 4 19.61 101.69 -29.93
N ARG A 5 19.24 100.40 -29.95
CA ARG A 5 19.25 99.57 -31.17
C ARG A 5 18.39 98.31 -31.02
N SER A 6 17.43 98.20 -31.94
CA SER A 6 16.57 97.04 -32.24
C SER A 6 17.36 95.96 -32.98
N PHE A 7 17.13 94.66 -32.74
CA PHE A 7 17.23 93.58 -33.74
C PHE A 7 16.50 92.29 -33.29
N VAL A 8 15.93 91.63 -34.30
CA VAL A 8 14.94 90.53 -34.38
C VAL A 8 15.42 89.18 -33.79
N PRO A 9 14.52 88.30 -33.26
CA PRO A 9 14.90 86.97 -32.79
C PRO A 9 15.02 85.97 -33.94
N ALA A 10 16.12 85.21 -33.99
CA ALA A 10 16.26 84.05 -34.86
C ALA A 10 15.93 82.77 -34.08
N LEU A 11 14.87 82.08 -34.52
CA LEU A 11 14.42 80.80 -34.03
C LEU A 11 15.32 79.69 -34.63
N VAL A 12 16.11 79.00 -33.82
CA VAL A 12 16.87 77.81 -34.25
C VAL A 12 16.01 76.58 -33.96
N ALA A 13 15.44 75.98 -35.01
CA ALA A 13 14.76 74.70 -34.94
C ALA A 13 15.81 73.57 -34.92
N ALA A 14 15.97 72.91 -33.79
CA ALA A 14 16.73 71.67 -33.69
C ALA A 14 15.85 70.50 -34.19
N ALA A 15 16.16 69.96 -35.36
CA ALA A 15 15.53 68.76 -35.89
C ALA A 15 15.97 67.53 -35.06
N GLY A 16 15.03 66.94 -34.33
CA GLY A 16 15.25 65.67 -33.63
C GLY A 16 15.32 64.51 -34.61
N LEU A 17 16.45 63.80 -34.60
CA LEU A 17 16.58 62.48 -35.23
C LEU A 17 15.80 61.47 -34.35
N ALA A 18 14.56 61.17 -34.74
CA ALA A 18 13.85 60.02 -34.20
C ALA A 18 14.50 58.74 -34.76
N ALA A 19 15.27 58.04 -33.92
CA ALA A 19 15.69 56.68 -34.25
C ALA A 19 14.44 55.77 -34.31
N PRO A 20 14.30 54.92 -35.34
CA PRO A 20 13.20 53.96 -35.36
C PRO A 20 13.36 53.01 -34.17
N VAL A 21 12.32 52.95 -33.34
CA VAL A 21 12.17 51.91 -32.31
C VAL A 21 12.07 50.59 -33.05
N ALA A 22 13.15 49.81 -33.07
CA ALA A 22 13.10 48.42 -33.50
C ALA A 22 12.26 47.65 -32.48
N ILE A 23 11.05 47.29 -32.85
CA ILE A 23 10.23 46.36 -32.10
C ILE A 23 10.95 45.01 -32.22
N ALA A 24 11.66 44.59 -31.17
CA ALA A 24 12.17 43.23 -31.10
C ALA A 24 10.97 42.28 -31.26
N PRO A 25 11.05 41.26 -32.13
CA PRO A 25 9.98 40.27 -32.20
C PRO A 25 9.79 39.68 -30.81
N LEU A 26 8.53 39.57 -30.36
CA LEU A 26 8.18 38.81 -29.18
C LEU A 26 8.90 37.47 -29.29
N ALA A 27 9.69 37.11 -28.26
CA ALA A 27 10.39 35.83 -28.22
C ALA A 27 9.36 34.73 -28.52
N GLN A 28 9.47 34.09 -29.69
CA GLN A 28 8.64 32.96 -30.05
C GLN A 28 8.82 31.94 -28.94
N ALA A 29 7.75 31.63 -28.18
CA ALA A 29 7.80 30.60 -27.16
C ALA A 29 8.43 29.35 -27.79
N ALA A 30 9.47 28.82 -27.14
CA ALA A 30 10.17 27.64 -27.64
C ALA A 30 9.14 26.56 -27.95
N ALA A 31 9.30 25.89 -29.10
CA ALA A 31 8.42 24.79 -29.46
C ALA A 31 8.41 23.77 -28.32
N PRO A 32 7.23 23.28 -27.88
CA PRO A 32 7.14 22.27 -26.84
C PRO A 32 8.05 21.06 -27.17
N SER A 33 8.74 20.57 -26.17
CA SER A 33 9.71 19.49 -26.31
C SER A 33 9.68 18.55 -25.10
N CYS A 34 9.88 17.26 -25.33
CA CYS A 34 10.05 16.24 -24.30
C CYS A 34 11.48 15.68 -24.39
N ALA A 35 12.22 15.64 -23.27
CA ALA A 35 13.61 15.18 -23.22
C ALA A 35 14.53 15.78 -24.32
N GLY A 36 14.32 17.06 -24.67
CA GLY A 36 15.08 17.76 -25.71
C GLY A 36 14.65 17.47 -27.16
N LEU A 37 13.63 16.65 -27.37
CA LEU A 37 13.05 16.37 -28.69
C LEU A 37 11.83 17.23 -28.95
N LYS A 38 11.69 17.75 -30.18
CA LYS A 38 10.52 18.54 -30.59
C LYS A 38 9.27 17.65 -30.60
N ALA A 39 8.20 18.11 -29.96
CA ALA A 39 6.94 17.37 -29.87
C ALA A 39 6.26 17.19 -31.24
N THR A 40 5.73 15.99 -31.48
CA THR A 40 4.82 15.65 -32.59
C THR A 40 3.37 15.84 -32.17
N ILE A 41 3.06 15.57 -30.90
CA ILE A 41 1.75 15.71 -30.28
C ILE A 41 1.91 16.57 -29.03
N VAL A 42 1.08 17.62 -28.94
CA VAL A 42 1.09 18.56 -27.81
C VAL A 42 -0.34 18.80 -27.38
N ASP A 43 -0.62 18.62 -26.10
CA ASP A 43 -1.91 18.94 -25.51
C ASP A 43 -1.87 20.24 -24.67
N ASN A 44 -2.89 20.42 -23.83
CA ASN A 44 -3.18 21.62 -23.06
C ASN A 44 -3.10 21.34 -21.54
N ASN A 45 -3.37 22.34 -20.69
CA ASN A 45 -3.22 22.21 -19.22
C ASN A 45 -4.47 21.66 -18.51
N LEU A 46 -5.26 20.81 -19.17
CA LEU A 46 -6.44 20.13 -18.63
C LEU A 46 -6.19 18.61 -18.62
N GLY A 47 -7.02 17.81 -17.96
CA GLY A 47 -6.92 16.35 -18.09
C GLY A 47 -7.50 15.88 -19.44
N ASN A 48 -6.67 15.22 -20.25
CA ASN A 48 -6.99 14.80 -21.61
C ASN A 48 -6.86 13.28 -21.79
N THR A 49 -7.33 12.80 -22.94
CA THR A 49 -7.04 11.45 -23.43
C THR A 49 -6.29 11.57 -24.75
N ILE A 50 -5.03 11.16 -24.74
CA ILE A 50 -4.09 11.31 -25.85
C ILE A 50 -3.78 9.92 -26.39
N ASN A 51 -3.97 9.74 -27.71
CA ASN A 51 -3.55 8.54 -28.42
C ASN A 51 -2.50 8.96 -29.45
N GLY A 52 -1.31 8.38 -29.35
CA GLY A 52 -0.28 8.47 -30.35
C GLY A 52 -0.61 7.60 -31.57
N THR A 53 0.41 7.42 -32.41
CA THR A 53 0.31 6.75 -33.69
C THR A 53 1.13 5.44 -33.66
N PRO A 54 1.05 4.60 -34.71
CA PRO A 54 1.96 3.46 -34.85
C PRO A 54 3.41 3.85 -35.25
N GLN A 55 3.76 5.13 -35.20
CA GLN A 55 5.08 5.65 -35.54
C GLN A 55 5.70 6.28 -34.32
N ARG A 56 7.03 6.50 -34.37
CA ARG A 56 7.73 7.24 -33.31
C ARG A 56 7.10 8.61 -33.07
N ASP A 57 6.51 8.77 -31.91
CA ASP A 57 5.92 10.01 -31.41
C ASP A 57 6.77 10.68 -30.34
N VAL A 58 6.59 12.00 -30.23
CA VAL A 58 7.07 12.81 -29.11
C VAL A 58 5.88 13.52 -28.54
N ILE A 59 5.35 13.02 -27.42
CA ILE A 59 4.10 13.46 -26.79
C ILE A 59 4.42 14.37 -25.60
N VAL A 60 3.77 15.53 -25.54
CA VAL A 60 3.83 16.47 -24.40
C VAL A 60 2.40 16.78 -23.96
N ALA A 61 1.94 16.16 -22.87
CA ALA A 61 0.57 16.36 -22.37
C ALA A 61 0.42 17.65 -21.55
N ARG A 62 1.49 18.06 -20.85
CA ARG A 62 1.67 19.32 -20.11
C ARG A 62 1.14 19.27 -18.70
N GLY A 63 -0.15 19.40 -18.47
CA GLY A 63 -0.65 19.40 -17.11
C GLY A 63 -2.12 19.10 -17.07
N GLY A 64 -2.60 18.61 -15.94
CA GLY A 64 -3.87 17.91 -15.89
C GLY A 64 -3.67 16.49 -15.41
N ASN A 65 -4.74 15.71 -15.39
CA ASN A 65 -4.62 14.27 -15.14
C ASN A 65 -4.90 13.60 -16.48
N ASP A 66 -3.85 13.26 -17.20
CA ASP A 66 -3.89 12.80 -18.57
C ASP A 66 -3.93 11.27 -18.65
N THR A 67 -4.55 10.75 -19.71
CA THR A 67 -4.44 9.33 -20.11
C THR A 67 -3.77 9.27 -21.46
N ILE A 68 -2.54 8.78 -21.51
CA ILE A 68 -1.66 8.80 -22.68
C ILE A 68 -1.39 7.37 -23.13
N ARG A 69 -1.57 7.12 -24.43
CA ARG A 69 -1.17 5.87 -25.09
C ARG A 69 -0.20 6.20 -26.22
N GLY A 70 1.03 5.73 -26.18
CA GLY A 70 2.03 5.93 -27.24
C GLY A 70 1.63 5.21 -28.52
N GLY A 71 1.40 3.90 -28.42
CA GLY A 71 0.97 3.08 -29.55
C GLY A 71 2.04 2.08 -29.91
N SER A 72 2.47 2.06 -31.17
CA SER A 72 3.64 1.27 -31.58
C SER A 72 4.74 2.25 -31.99
N GLY A 73 6.01 1.87 -31.88
CA GLY A 73 7.13 2.75 -32.18
C GLY A 73 7.93 3.05 -30.91
N ASN A 74 9.09 3.72 -31.06
CA ASN A 74 9.96 4.01 -29.92
C ASN A 74 9.71 5.44 -29.43
N ASP A 75 8.62 5.62 -28.71
CA ASP A 75 8.03 6.90 -28.36
C ASP A 75 8.79 7.63 -27.25
N VAL A 76 8.56 8.94 -27.17
CA VAL A 76 9.04 9.77 -26.07
C VAL A 76 7.86 10.55 -25.49
N ILE A 77 7.43 10.19 -24.29
CA ILE A 77 6.19 10.68 -23.68
C ILE A 77 6.51 11.44 -22.40
N CYS A 78 6.06 12.69 -22.31
CA CYS A 78 6.07 13.49 -21.09
C CYS A 78 4.62 13.74 -20.65
N GLY A 79 4.23 13.19 -19.50
CA GLY A 79 2.95 13.47 -18.84
C GLY A 79 2.87 14.93 -18.41
N GLY A 80 3.79 15.33 -17.55
CA GLY A 80 3.90 16.72 -17.07
C GLY A 80 3.30 16.86 -15.68
N ASP A 81 2.51 17.91 -15.44
CA ASP A 81 1.99 18.21 -14.12
C ASP A 81 0.66 17.49 -13.84
N GLY A 82 0.61 16.62 -12.85
CA GLY A 82 -0.63 16.01 -12.36
C GLY A 82 -0.51 14.51 -12.19
N ALA A 83 -1.64 13.80 -12.16
CA ALA A 83 -1.61 12.35 -11.98
C ALA A 83 -2.05 11.69 -13.28
N ASP A 84 -1.07 11.21 -14.01
CA ASP A 84 -1.17 10.73 -15.37
C ASP A 84 -1.17 9.20 -15.43
N VAL A 85 -1.81 8.68 -16.46
CA VAL A 85 -1.77 7.26 -16.82
C VAL A 85 -1.08 7.17 -18.17
N ILE A 86 0.13 6.62 -18.19
CA ILE A 86 0.97 6.53 -19.40
C ILE A 86 1.12 5.06 -19.78
N VAL A 87 0.80 4.73 -21.02
CA VAL A 87 1.08 3.42 -21.62
C VAL A 87 1.95 3.67 -22.85
N GLY A 88 3.20 3.22 -22.83
CA GLY A 88 4.12 3.35 -23.97
C GLY A 88 3.60 2.55 -25.16
N GLY A 89 3.47 1.24 -24.98
CA GLY A 89 2.89 0.33 -25.96
C GLY A 89 3.95 -0.60 -26.53
N GLU A 90 4.03 -0.77 -27.84
CA GLU A 90 5.08 -1.60 -28.45
C GLU A 90 6.28 -0.76 -28.86
N GLY A 91 7.48 -1.13 -28.46
CA GLY A 91 8.72 -0.46 -28.84
C GLY A 91 9.59 -0.17 -27.63
N ASN A 92 10.71 0.51 -27.86
CA ASN A 92 11.58 0.93 -26.77
C ASN A 92 11.33 2.41 -26.47
N ASP A 93 10.46 2.65 -25.50
CA ASP A 93 9.91 3.96 -25.18
C ASP A 93 10.72 4.69 -24.11
N ARG A 94 10.57 6.01 -24.07
CA ARG A 94 11.04 6.85 -22.96
C ARG A 94 9.85 7.57 -22.35
N LEU A 95 9.49 7.18 -21.15
CA LEU A 95 8.30 7.63 -20.45
C LEU A 95 8.72 8.48 -19.24
N TYR A 96 8.19 9.69 -19.16
CA TYR A 96 8.44 10.63 -18.07
C TYR A 96 7.08 10.99 -17.46
N GLY A 97 6.88 10.62 -16.20
CA GLY A 97 5.67 10.95 -15.44
C GLY A 97 5.52 12.46 -15.31
N GLY A 98 6.47 13.07 -14.61
CA GLY A 98 6.57 14.52 -14.50
C GLY A 98 6.51 14.94 -13.05
N ALA A 99 5.59 15.81 -12.70
CA ALA A 99 5.45 16.34 -11.34
C ALA A 99 4.02 16.20 -10.82
N ASP A 100 3.87 15.71 -9.61
CA ASP A 100 2.57 15.56 -8.97
C ASP A 100 1.97 16.89 -8.48
N LEU A 101 0.73 17.15 -8.90
CA LEU A 101 -0.05 18.27 -8.37
C LEU A 101 -0.78 17.91 -7.08
N ALA A 102 -0.31 18.47 -5.97
CA ALA A 102 -1.01 18.47 -4.70
C ALA A 102 -2.32 19.28 -4.76
N LYS A 103 -3.43 18.67 -4.36
CA LYS A 103 -4.77 19.30 -4.28
C LYS A 103 -5.31 19.18 -2.86
N VAL A 104 -6.08 20.16 -2.39
CA VAL A 104 -6.79 20.05 -1.11
C VAL A 104 -8.19 19.50 -1.37
N ASP A 105 -8.57 18.42 -0.70
CA ASP A 105 -9.89 17.81 -0.83
C ASP A 105 -10.98 18.60 -0.09
N GLN A 106 -12.23 18.18 -0.26
CA GLN A 106 -13.40 18.81 0.38
C GLN A 106 -13.38 18.79 1.92
N PHE A 107 -12.46 18.02 2.52
CA PHE A 107 -12.28 17.89 3.96
C PHE A 107 -11.03 18.64 4.47
N GLY A 108 -10.39 19.44 3.60
CA GLY A 108 -9.20 20.21 3.96
C GLY A 108 -7.91 19.39 3.99
N ARG A 109 -7.91 18.15 3.48
CA ARG A 109 -6.74 17.28 3.43
C ARG A 109 -5.99 17.50 2.12
N THR A 110 -4.67 17.57 2.19
CA THR A 110 -3.83 17.59 0.99
C THR A 110 -3.79 16.19 0.40
N VAL A 111 -4.06 16.06 -0.89
CA VAL A 111 -4.02 14.81 -1.65
C VAL A 111 -3.03 15.01 -2.79
N MET A 112 -2.01 14.16 -2.82
CA MET A 112 -1.08 14.02 -3.94
C MET A 112 -1.34 12.66 -4.56
N LYS A 113 -1.52 12.61 -5.88
CA LYS A 113 -1.69 11.36 -6.59
C LYS A 113 -0.58 11.25 -7.61
N GLY A 114 0.21 10.19 -7.48
CA GLY A 114 1.27 9.84 -8.40
C GLY A 114 0.80 9.25 -9.72
N ASP A 115 1.74 9.23 -10.65
CA ASP A 115 1.58 8.69 -12.00
C ASP A 115 1.48 7.17 -12.01
N THR A 116 0.83 6.62 -13.03
CA THR A 116 0.86 5.18 -13.33
C THR A 116 1.42 4.99 -14.72
N ILE A 117 2.61 4.41 -14.81
CA ILE A 117 3.33 4.23 -16.06
C ILE A 117 3.48 2.74 -16.40
N SER A 118 3.13 2.36 -17.62
CA SER A 118 3.38 1.04 -18.18
C SER A 118 4.22 1.21 -19.44
N GLY A 119 5.41 0.59 -19.46
CA GLY A 119 6.28 0.57 -20.64
C GLY A 119 5.57 -0.08 -21.82
N GLY A 120 5.12 -1.32 -21.62
CA GLY A 120 4.47 -2.12 -22.65
C GLY A 120 5.38 -3.25 -23.07
N LEU A 121 5.51 -3.52 -24.37
CA LEU A 121 6.43 -4.50 -24.94
C LEU A 121 7.69 -3.80 -25.44
N GLY A 122 8.87 -4.28 -25.06
CA GLY A 122 10.15 -3.71 -25.47
C GLY A 122 11.02 -3.36 -24.27
N ASP A 123 12.19 -2.78 -24.53
CA ASP A 123 13.09 -2.33 -23.46
C ASP A 123 12.85 -0.83 -23.21
N ASP A 124 12.07 -0.51 -22.17
CA ASP A 124 11.62 0.85 -21.90
C ASP A 124 12.51 1.59 -20.88
N THR A 125 12.49 2.92 -20.94
CA THR A 125 13.08 3.79 -19.90
C THR A 125 11.96 4.61 -19.27
N ILE A 126 11.72 4.39 -17.99
CA ILE A 126 10.67 5.02 -17.20
C ILE A 126 11.31 5.91 -16.14
N ASP A 127 11.03 7.20 -16.22
CA ASP A 127 11.30 8.15 -15.16
C ASP A 127 9.97 8.53 -14.50
N LEU A 128 9.76 8.07 -13.28
CA LEU A 128 8.54 8.37 -12.53
C LEU A 128 8.42 9.86 -12.20
N GLY A 129 9.52 10.62 -12.27
CA GLY A 129 9.56 11.98 -11.76
C GLY A 129 10.07 12.03 -10.32
N PHE A 130 10.30 13.25 -9.83
CA PHE A 130 10.79 13.48 -8.47
C PHE A 130 9.92 14.50 -7.76
N ASP A 131 9.04 14.00 -6.90
CA ASP A 131 8.15 14.85 -6.13
C ASP A 131 8.64 15.05 -4.70
N PHE A 132 9.42 16.12 -4.52
CA PHE A 132 9.85 16.55 -3.20
C PHE A 132 8.76 17.38 -2.53
N ARG A 133 7.92 16.73 -1.70
CA ARG A 133 7.34 17.38 -0.52
C ARG A 133 7.22 16.35 0.60
N GLN A 134 7.80 16.68 1.77
CA GLN A 134 7.44 16.00 3.01
C GLN A 134 5.93 16.12 3.20
N ALA A 135 5.25 14.99 3.24
CA ALA A 135 3.85 14.93 3.64
C ALA A 135 3.74 15.51 5.05
N SER A 136 3.08 16.67 5.19
CA SER A 136 2.63 17.09 6.52
C SER A 136 1.53 16.14 6.99
N GLU A 137 1.38 15.99 8.30
CA GLU A 137 0.30 15.22 8.92
C GLU A 137 -1.06 15.55 8.27
N GLY A 138 -1.78 14.53 7.81
CA GLY A 138 -3.05 14.67 7.07
C GLY A 138 -2.94 14.73 5.54
N THR A 139 -1.77 14.47 4.96
CA THR A 139 -1.62 14.32 3.50
C THR A 139 -1.88 12.88 3.07
N VAL A 140 -2.78 12.65 2.11
CA VAL A 140 -2.92 11.36 1.42
C VAL A 140 -2.02 11.39 0.21
N ARG A 141 -0.95 10.60 0.21
CA ARG A 141 -0.04 10.45 -0.92
C ARG A 141 -0.26 9.09 -1.59
N VAL A 142 -0.57 9.10 -2.88
CA VAL A 142 -0.45 7.91 -3.73
C VAL A 142 0.88 8.05 -4.44
N LEU A 143 1.73 7.03 -4.35
CA LEU A 143 3.04 7.02 -4.99
C LEU A 143 2.92 6.93 -6.50
N ASP A 144 3.91 7.49 -7.19
CA ASP A 144 4.20 7.13 -8.57
C ASP A 144 4.47 5.64 -8.67
N GLY A 145 4.07 5.07 -9.79
CA GLY A 145 4.14 3.64 -9.92
C GLY A 145 4.25 3.14 -11.33
N VAL A 146 4.75 1.92 -11.39
CA VAL A 146 4.83 1.14 -12.61
C VAL A 146 3.75 0.06 -12.60
N SER A 147 3.18 -0.20 -13.78
CA SER A 147 2.15 -1.22 -13.96
C SER A 147 2.58 -2.25 -15.00
N TYR A 148 2.66 -3.51 -14.55
CA TYR A 148 2.92 -4.70 -15.34
C TYR A 148 1.69 -5.60 -15.44
N ALA A 149 0.51 -5.03 -15.21
CA ALA A 149 -0.75 -5.78 -15.14
C ALA A 149 -1.04 -6.63 -16.39
N ASP A 150 -0.62 -6.15 -17.56
CA ASP A 150 -0.81 -6.82 -18.86
C ASP A 150 0.45 -7.57 -19.33
N ALA A 151 1.43 -7.79 -18.46
CA ALA A 151 2.68 -8.46 -18.82
C ALA A 151 2.48 -9.94 -19.13
N PRO A 152 2.87 -10.43 -20.33
CA PRO A 152 2.91 -11.86 -20.65
C PRO A 152 3.93 -12.71 -19.87
N ALA A 153 4.84 -12.11 -19.09
CA ALA A 153 5.79 -12.86 -18.27
C ALA A 153 5.83 -12.32 -16.83
N PRO A 154 6.29 -13.14 -15.86
CA PRO A 154 6.38 -12.73 -14.47
C PRO A 154 7.33 -11.55 -14.28
N VAL A 155 6.94 -10.64 -13.40
CA VAL A 155 7.72 -9.47 -13.02
C VAL A 155 8.83 -9.91 -12.07
N VAL A 156 10.07 -9.69 -12.48
CA VAL A 156 11.23 -9.88 -11.60
C VAL A 156 11.95 -8.55 -11.45
N VAL A 157 11.94 -8.02 -10.23
CA VAL A 157 12.51 -6.72 -9.92
C VAL A 157 13.19 -6.68 -8.55
N ASP A 158 14.27 -5.91 -8.47
CA ASP A 158 15.01 -5.69 -7.24
C ASP A 158 15.42 -4.22 -7.10
N PHE A 159 14.59 -3.41 -6.40
CA PHE A 159 14.84 -1.99 -6.14
C PHE A 159 15.89 -1.77 -5.03
N ARG A 160 17.10 -2.34 -5.21
CA ARG A 160 18.28 -1.95 -4.42
C ARG A 160 18.54 -0.45 -4.55
N ALA A 161 19.45 0.09 -3.74
CA ALA A 161 19.93 1.48 -3.79
C ALA A 161 20.67 1.86 -5.12
N ALA A 162 20.39 1.18 -6.22
CA ALA A 162 20.68 1.69 -7.55
C ALA A 162 19.73 2.85 -7.86
N SER A 163 20.16 3.79 -8.70
CA SER A 163 19.31 4.86 -9.22
C SER A 163 18.46 4.41 -10.41
N THR A 164 18.81 3.27 -11.00
CA THR A 164 18.17 2.67 -12.17
C THR A 164 18.04 1.17 -11.94
N VAL A 165 16.83 0.64 -12.06
CA VAL A 165 16.53 -0.77 -11.80
C VAL A 165 15.96 -1.41 -13.04
N ALA A 166 16.49 -2.58 -13.38
CA ALA A 166 15.98 -3.39 -14.47
C ALA A 166 14.75 -4.19 -14.01
N ILE A 167 13.67 -4.16 -14.78
CA ILE A 167 12.48 -4.99 -14.57
C ILE A 167 12.35 -5.94 -15.74
N ALA A 168 12.39 -7.24 -15.43
CA ALA A 168 12.10 -8.26 -16.43
C ALA A 168 10.60 -8.59 -16.36
N ALA A 169 9.87 -8.27 -17.42
CA ALA A 169 8.48 -8.67 -17.61
C ALA A 169 8.18 -8.78 -19.11
N ASN A 170 8.27 -7.65 -19.82
CA ASN A 170 7.96 -7.53 -21.26
C ASN A 170 9.15 -7.06 -22.10
N GLY A 171 10.35 -7.31 -21.57
CA GLY A 171 11.60 -6.69 -21.96
C GLY A 171 12.41 -6.39 -20.70
N ASN A 172 13.51 -5.65 -20.85
CA ASN A 172 14.34 -5.18 -19.75
C ASN A 172 14.12 -3.68 -19.55
N ASP A 173 13.05 -3.34 -18.84
CA ASP A 173 12.73 -1.94 -18.57
C ASP A 173 13.67 -1.37 -17.53
N THR A 174 13.88 -0.06 -17.57
CA THR A 174 14.67 0.66 -16.58
C THR A 174 13.82 1.71 -15.91
N VAL A 175 13.69 1.66 -14.59
CA VAL A 175 12.92 2.65 -13.82
C VAL A 175 13.88 3.58 -13.07
N THR A 176 13.51 4.85 -12.92
CA THR A 176 14.13 5.87 -12.05
C THR A 176 13.04 6.66 -11.29
N GLY A 177 13.43 7.48 -10.30
CA GLY A 177 12.50 8.37 -9.57
C GLY A 177 11.91 7.82 -8.25
N TYR A 178 12.13 6.53 -7.93
CA TYR A 178 11.55 5.82 -6.76
C TYR A 178 12.24 6.06 -5.40
N SER A 179 12.85 7.23 -5.18
CA SER A 179 13.70 7.46 -3.99
C SER A 179 12.98 7.47 -2.63
N HIS A 180 11.64 7.51 -2.60
CA HIS A 180 10.81 7.61 -1.39
C HIS A 180 9.65 6.60 -1.41
N GLY A 181 9.95 5.40 -1.91
CA GLY A 181 8.93 4.38 -2.16
C GLY A 181 8.39 4.41 -3.58
N ILE A 182 7.80 3.29 -4.00
CA ILE A 182 7.19 3.10 -5.31
C ILE A 182 5.87 2.34 -5.19
N ARG A 183 4.94 2.62 -6.11
CA ARG A 183 3.80 1.73 -6.34
C ARG A 183 4.08 0.77 -7.49
N ILE A 184 3.82 -0.52 -7.28
CA ILE A 184 3.99 -1.56 -8.31
C ILE A 184 2.70 -2.35 -8.43
N ALA A 185 2.20 -2.46 -9.65
CA ALA A 185 1.22 -3.49 -10.00
C ALA A 185 1.93 -4.60 -10.77
N GLY A 186 1.95 -5.80 -10.17
CA GLY A 186 2.47 -7.04 -10.75
C GLY A 186 1.66 -7.55 -11.94
N SER A 187 2.04 -8.73 -12.43
CA SER A 187 1.37 -9.46 -13.51
C SER A 187 0.22 -10.32 -12.98
N GLU A 188 -0.27 -11.31 -13.74
CA GLU A 188 -1.19 -12.36 -13.24
C GLU A 188 -0.43 -13.69 -13.04
N LEU A 189 0.90 -13.61 -12.97
CA LEU A 189 1.83 -14.73 -12.88
C LEU A 189 2.67 -14.58 -11.62
N GLY A 190 3.33 -15.67 -11.19
CA GLY A 190 4.15 -15.66 -9.97
C GLY A 190 5.36 -14.73 -10.06
N ASP A 191 5.21 -13.54 -9.53
CA ASP A 191 6.16 -12.44 -9.55
C ASP A 191 7.20 -12.55 -8.43
N THR A 192 8.34 -11.93 -8.63
CA THR A 192 9.36 -11.72 -7.59
C THR A 192 9.71 -10.25 -7.51
N ILE A 193 9.15 -9.57 -6.51
CA ILE A 193 9.28 -8.12 -6.34
C ILE A 193 10.00 -7.86 -5.03
N LYS A 194 11.10 -7.11 -5.11
CA LYS A 194 11.74 -6.54 -3.92
C LYS A 194 11.66 -5.03 -4.01
N GLY A 195 11.00 -4.45 -3.02
CA GLY A 195 10.78 -3.03 -2.85
C GLY A 195 12.06 -2.21 -2.65
N THR A 196 11.85 -0.96 -2.32
CA THR A 196 12.87 0.06 -2.08
C THR A 196 13.34 0.00 -0.62
N ASN A 197 13.67 1.14 0.00
CA ASN A 197 13.85 1.24 1.45
C ASN A 197 12.97 2.37 2.02
N GLY A 198 11.96 2.79 1.27
CA GLY A 198 10.92 3.69 1.75
C GLY A 198 9.56 3.09 1.43
N ASP A 199 8.51 3.71 1.97
CA ASP A 199 7.14 3.20 1.98
C ASP A 199 6.64 2.81 0.59
N ASP A 200 6.53 1.52 0.30
CA ASP A 200 6.10 0.99 -0.98
C ASP A 200 4.62 0.58 -0.98
N ALA A 201 4.01 0.59 -2.15
CA ALA A 201 2.67 0.07 -2.37
C ALA A 201 2.69 -1.02 -3.45
N ILE A 202 2.75 -2.29 -3.03
CA ILE A 202 2.92 -3.43 -3.93
C ILE A 202 1.61 -4.21 -4.03
N TYR A 203 1.12 -4.34 -5.26
CA TYR A 203 -0.04 -5.16 -5.62
C TYR A 203 0.44 -6.27 -6.54
N ALA A 204 0.63 -7.49 -6.02
CA ALA A 204 1.19 -8.60 -6.81
C ALA A 204 0.19 -9.19 -7.81
N ARG A 205 -1.09 -9.23 -7.39
CA ARG A 205 -2.35 -9.52 -8.10
C ARG A 205 -2.75 -10.99 -8.18
N GLY A 206 -2.01 -11.84 -8.88
CA GLY A 206 -2.40 -13.23 -9.08
C GLY A 206 -1.17 -14.04 -9.44
N GLY A 207 -1.18 -15.33 -9.10
CA GLY A 207 0.01 -16.16 -9.24
C GLY A 207 0.55 -16.56 -7.86
N ASP A 208 1.68 -17.26 -7.82
CA ASP A 208 2.36 -17.55 -6.55
C ASP A 208 3.50 -16.54 -6.38
N ASP A 209 3.27 -15.49 -5.60
CA ASP A 209 4.17 -14.33 -5.56
C ASP A 209 5.21 -14.40 -4.43
N ALA A 210 6.36 -13.76 -4.64
CA ALA A 210 7.40 -13.57 -3.64
C ALA A 210 7.74 -12.09 -3.51
N ILE A 211 7.22 -11.45 -2.47
CA ILE A 211 7.30 -10.01 -2.25
C ILE A 211 8.10 -9.70 -0.99
N PHE A 212 9.04 -8.76 -1.09
CA PHE A 212 9.86 -8.25 0.01
C PHE A 212 9.76 -6.73 0.04
N GLY A 213 9.15 -6.15 1.08
CA GLY A 213 9.00 -4.71 1.27
C GLY A 213 10.35 -4.02 1.52
N ARG A 214 11.05 -4.51 2.54
CA ARG A 214 12.39 -4.13 3.04
C ARG A 214 12.38 -3.08 4.13
N GLY A 215 12.29 -1.82 3.75
CA GLY A 215 12.48 -0.70 4.65
C GLY A 215 11.39 0.31 4.37
N GLY A 216 10.86 0.94 5.41
CA GLY A 216 9.73 1.85 5.26
C GLY A 216 8.42 1.14 5.60
N ASP A 217 7.34 1.90 5.65
CA ASP A 217 6.03 1.40 6.07
C ASP A 217 5.28 0.88 4.83
N ASP A 218 5.43 -0.40 4.51
CA ASP A 218 5.02 -0.95 3.23
C ASP A 218 3.57 -1.44 3.24
N THR A 219 2.84 -1.19 2.14
CA THR A 219 1.54 -1.82 1.89
C THR A 219 1.69 -2.89 0.81
N ILE A 220 1.54 -4.15 1.21
CA ILE A 220 1.67 -5.31 0.31
C ILE A 220 0.36 -6.08 0.24
N VAL A 221 -0.20 -6.17 -0.95
CA VAL A 221 -1.37 -6.99 -1.26
C VAL A 221 -0.94 -8.08 -2.22
N ALA A 222 -1.03 -9.34 -1.76
CA ALA A 222 -0.79 -10.50 -2.60
C ALA A 222 -1.78 -10.51 -3.76
N ASP A 223 -3.05 -10.74 -3.48
CA ASP A 223 -3.99 -11.12 -4.53
C ASP A 223 -5.30 -10.34 -4.47
N THR A 224 -5.99 -10.29 -5.61
CA THR A 224 -7.41 -9.93 -5.63
C THR A 224 -8.25 -11.13 -5.16
N SER A 225 -9.42 -10.91 -4.57
CA SER A 225 -10.20 -11.96 -3.87
C SER A 225 -10.70 -13.14 -4.72
N SER A 226 -10.32 -13.24 -5.99
CA SER A 226 -10.76 -14.27 -6.95
C SER A 226 -9.64 -15.10 -7.59
N THR A 227 -8.37 -14.71 -7.43
CA THR A 227 -7.20 -15.48 -7.89
C THR A 227 -6.74 -16.41 -6.76
N LEU A 228 -6.32 -17.62 -7.12
CA LEU A 228 -5.67 -18.55 -6.19
C LEU A 228 -4.17 -18.34 -6.36
N GLY A 229 -3.51 -17.90 -5.29
CA GLY A 229 -2.07 -17.71 -5.20
C GLY A 229 -1.53 -18.25 -3.89
N ASN A 230 -0.31 -18.78 -3.84
CA ASN A 230 0.36 -19.16 -2.59
C ASN A 230 1.53 -18.22 -2.36
N ASP A 231 1.24 -17.14 -1.65
CA ASP A 231 2.09 -15.97 -1.67
C ASP A 231 3.04 -15.95 -0.49
N ARG A 232 4.19 -15.31 -0.70
CA ARG A 232 5.19 -15.08 0.34
C ARG A 232 5.42 -13.59 0.45
N LEU A 233 4.84 -13.00 1.49
CA LEU A 233 4.93 -11.58 1.79
C LEU A 233 5.84 -11.38 3.00
N TYR A 234 6.88 -10.57 2.82
CA TYR A 234 7.81 -10.15 3.86
C TYR A 234 7.79 -8.63 3.93
N GLY A 235 7.36 -8.04 5.04
CA GLY A 235 7.45 -6.60 5.28
C GLY A 235 8.89 -6.15 5.53
N GLU A 236 9.59 -6.90 6.39
CA GLU A 236 10.94 -6.66 6.88
C GLU A 236 11.03 -5.54 7.93
N ALA A 237 11.34 -4.29 7.60
CA ALA A 237 11.56 -3.24 8.60
C ALA A 237 10.69 -2.00 8.33
N GLY A 238 9.88 -1.63 9.31
CA GLY A 238 8.88 -0.58 9.20
C GLY A 238 7.53 -1.08 9.70
N ASP A 239 6.54 -0.22 9.72
CA ASP A 239 5.19 -0.57 10.16
C ASP A 239 4.37 -1.06 8.95
N ASP A 240 4.43 -2.37 8.67
CA ASP A 240 3.97 -2.93 7.40
C ASP A 240 2.50 -3.39 7.42
N SER A 241 1.77 -3.19 6.32
CA SER A 241 0.44 -3.75 6.09
C SER A 241 0.48 -4.86 5.04
N LEU A 242 0.37 -6.11 5.47
CA LEU A 242 0.39 -7.30 4.62
C LEU A 242 -0.99 -7.94 4.50
N SER A 243 -1.48 -8.10 3.27
CA SER A 243 -2.79 -8.72 2.99
C SER A 243 -2.67 -9.91 2.04
N GLY A 244 -3.01 -11.10 2.55
CA GLY A 244 -3.23 -12.32 1.78
C GLY A 244 -4.71 -12.50 1.39
N SER A 245 -4.96 -13.08 0.22
CA SER A 245 -6.30 -13.40 -0.29
C SER A 245 -6.54 -14.91 -0.28
N VAL A 246 -7.12 -15.49 -1.32
CA VAL A 246 -7.40 -16.93 -1.38
C VAL A 246 -6.10 -17.65 -1.73
N GLY A 247 -5.65 -18.53 -0.85
CA GLY A 247 -4.28 -19.03 -1.00
C GLY A 247 -3.75 -19.75 0.21
N SER A 248 -2.64 -20.47 0.08
CA SER A 248 -1.84 -20.89 1.22
C SER A 248 -0.62 -19.97 1.38
N ASP A 249 -0.78 -18.95 2.21
CA ASP A 249 0.13 -17.80 2.22
C ASP A 249 1.06 -17.80 3.43
N ILE A 250 2.21 -17.18 3.23
CA ILE A 250 3.20 -16.88 4.27
C ILE A 250 3.29 -15.37 4.38
N LEU A 251 2.82 -14.81 5.49
CA LEU A 251 2.97 -13.39 5.81
C LEU A 251 3.91 -13.26 7.01
N VAL A 252 4.96 -12.47 6.84
CA VAL A 252 5.93 -12.15 7.89
C VAL A 252 6.05 -10.63 7.92
N GLY A 253 5.67 -9.99 9.04
CA GLY A 253 5.83 -8.55 9.26
C GLY A 253 7.32 -8.21 9.32
N GLY A 254 7.92 -8.29 10.49
CA GLY A 254 9.37 -8.22 10.65
C GLY A 254 9.75 -7.43 11.89
N THR A 255 10.19 -6.19 11.74
CA THR A 255 10.37 -5.26 12.85
C THR A 255 9.51 -4.03 12.63
N GLY A 256 8.72 -3.64 13.61
CA GLY A 256 7.78 -2.53 13.49
C GLY A 256 6.40 -2.92 14.02
N GLU A 257 5.42 -2.05 13.89
CA GLU A 257 4.02 -2.36 14.19
C GLU A 257 3.31 -2.90 12.95
N ASP A 258 3.33 -4.23 12.78
CA ASP A 258 2.87 -4.85 11.53
C ASP A 258 1.38 -5.25 11.58
N ALA A 259 0.64 -5.02 10.49
CA ALA A 259 -0.74 -5.46 10.30
C ALA A 259 -0.82 -6.59 9.25
N LEU A 260 -0.99 -7.82 9.70
CA LEU A 260 -1.12 -9.01 8.85
C LEU A 260 -2.57 -9.46 8.77
N THR A 261 -3.15 -9.46 7.58
CA THR A 261 -4.53 -9.90 7.34
C THR A 261 -4.59 -10.99 6.29
N SER A 262 -5.38 -12.03 6.56
CA SER A 262 -5.75 -13.04 5.57
C SER A 262 -7.25 -13.32 5.63
N THR A 263 -7.84 -13.56 4.47
CA THR A 263 -9.25 -14.03 4.36
C THR A 263 -9.34 -15.50 3.94
N SER A 264 -8.21 -16.16 3.72
CA SER A 264 -8.15 -17.57 3.33
C SER A 264 -8.53 -18.49 4.48
N GLU A 265 -9.33 -19.52 4.18
CA GLU A 265 -9.56 -20.67 5.07
C GLU A 265 -8.58 -21.83 4.78
N LEU A 266 -7.61 -21.68 3.86
CA LEU A 266 -6.55 -22.65 3.56
C LEU A 266 -5.37 -22.53 4.54
N HIS A 267 -4.29 -23.30 4.37
CA HIS A 267 -3.14 -23.28 5.27
C HIS A 267 -2.43 -21.91 5.27
N GLN A 268 -2.32 -21.27 6.43
CA GLN A 268 -1.70 -19.94 6.56
C GLN A 268 -0.52 -19.96 7.55
N VAL A 269 0.55 -19.23 7.23
CA VAL A 269 1.69 -18.97 8.14
C VAL A 269 1.84 -17.47 8.35
N LEU A 270 1.37 -16.99 9.49
CA LEU A 270 1.38 -15.58 9.89
C LEU A 270 2.37 -15.37 11.04
N ARG A 271 3.31 -14.44 10.88
CA ARG A 271 4.34 -14.10 11.87
C ARG A 271 4.43 -12.59 11.96
N GLY A 272 4.14 -12.01 13.12
CA GLY A 272 4.25 -10.58 13.37
C GLY A 272 5.71 -10.18 13.29
N GLY A 273 6.48 -10.53 14.31
CA GLY A 273 7.90 -10.24 14.36
C GLY A 273 8.25 -9.57 15.67
N GLY A 274 9.08 -8.53 15.64
CA GLY A 274 9.33 -7.70 16.80
C GLY A 274 8.58 -6.38 16.67
N GLY A 275 7.87 -5.97 17.72
CA GLY A 275 7.12 -4.73 17.73
C GLY A 275 5.73 -4.96 18.28
N VAL A 276 4.71 -4.25 17.80
CA VAL A 276 3.32 -4.45 18.24
C VAL A 276 2.48 -4.83 17.04
N ASP A 277 2.26 -6.13 16.87
CA ASP A 277 1.70 -6.64 15.62
C ASP A 277 0.20 -6.92 15.75
N THR A 278 -0.55 -6.78 14.67
CA THR A 278 -1.95 -7.21 14.56
C THR A 278 -2.09 -8.31 13.52
N ILE A 279 -2.46 -9.51 13.95
CA ILE A 279 -2.73 -10.66 13.07
C ILE A 279 -4.24 -10.93 13.01
N THR A 280 -4.81 -10.87 11.81
CA THR A 280 -6.23 -11.09 11.54
C THR A 280 -6.46 -12.22 10.53
N PHE A 281 -7.19 -13.27 10.90
CA PHE A 281 -7.50 -14.39 9.98
C PHE A 281 -8.78 -15.17 10.40
N PRO A 282 -9.43 -15.92 9.48
CA PRO A 282 -10.65 -16.65 9.78
C PRO A 282 -10.42 -17.97 10.53
N ILE A 283 -11.48 -18.44 11.19
CA ILE A 283 -11.59 -19.80 11.73
C ILE A 283 -12.92 -20.41 11.27
N PRO A 284 -12.95 -21.64 10.73
CA PRO A 284 -11.84 -22.58 10.63
C PRO A 284 -10.82 -22.20 9.56
N VAL A 285 -9.63 -22.78 9.67
CA VAL A 285 -8.52 -22.66 8.73
C VAL A 285 -7.87 -24.04 8.62
N GLU A 286 -7.35 -24.40 7.44
CA GLU A 286 -6.77 -25.73 7.17
C GLU A 286 -5.70 -26.12 8.20
N SER A 287 -5.57 -27.43 8.44
CA SER A 287 -4.61 -27.96 9.40
C SER A 287 -3.17 -27.55 9.05
N GLY A 288 -2.37 -27.33 10.09
CA GLY A 288 -1.00 -26.86 10.00
C GLY A 288 -0.84 -25.35 10.13
N PHE A 289 -1.93 -24.58 10.21
CA PHE A 289 -1.87 -23.13 10.35
C PHE A 289 -1.00 -22.65 11.52
N VAL A 290 -0.31 -21.54 11.31
CA VAL A 290 0.60 -20.92 12.28
C VAL A 290 0.26 -19.43 12.38
N ALA A 291 -0.04 -18.95 13.58
CA ALA A 291 -0.12 -17.53 13.90
C ALA A 291 0.75 -17.25 15.13
N LYS A 292 1.73 -16.36 14.98
CA LYS A 292 2.65 -16.01 16.06
C LYS A 292 2.92 -14.51 16.07
N GLY A 293 2.70 -13.86 17.22
CA GLY A 293 3.06 -12.45 17.40
C GLY A 293 4.58 -12.25 17.40
N TYR A 294 5.30 -12.97 18.27
CA TYR A 294 6.76 -12.88 18.48
C TYR A 294 7.25 -11.72 19.38
N GLY A 295 6.41 -11.25 20.31
CA GLY A 295 6.88 -10.56 21.51
C GLY A 295 6.81 -9.05 21.34
N GLY A 296 6.31 -8.40 22.39
CA GLY A 296 5.60 -7.14 22.22
C GLY A 296 4.14 -7.33 22.65
N GLN A 297 3.32 -6.29 22.49
CA GLN A 297 1.90 -6.35 22.88
C GLN A 297 1.01 -6.80 21.71
N ASP A 298 1.32 -7.97 21.15
CA ASP A 298 0.71 -8.42 19.89
C ASP A 298 -0.78 -8.72 20.03
N LYS A 299 -1.52 -8.38 18.96
CA LYS A 299 -2.96 -8.50 18.84
C LYS A 299 -3.35 -9.62 17.88
N LEU A 300 -4.23 -10.49 18.34
CA LEU A 300 -4.89 -11.50 17.54
C LEU A 300 -6.36 -11.14 17.34
N ARG A 301 -6.81 -11.10 16.10
CA ARG A 301 -8.23 -10.96 15.75
C ARG A 301 -8.69 -12.12 14.89
N LEU A 302 -9.53 -12.97 15.47
CA LEU A 302 -10.11 -14.08 14.72
C LEU A 302 -11.41 -13.66 14.03
N LEU A 303 -11.55 -14.00 12.76
CA LEU A 303 -12.76 -13.80 11.98
C LEU A 303 -13.63 -15.08 12.00
N PRO A 304 -14.97 -14.95 11.97
CA PRO A 304 -15.83 -16.11 11.82
C PRO A 304 -15.70 -16.72 10.42
N SER A 305 -16.03 -18.00 10.27
CA SER A 305 -16.12 -18.64 8.95
C SER A 305 -16.98 -17.85 7.99
N SER A 306 -16.54 -17.86 6.72
CA SER A 306 -17.29 -17.37 5.58
C SER A 306 -18.64 -18.08 5.42
N ASN A 307 -18.72 -19.36 5.83
CA ASN A 307 -19.95 -20.13 5.81
C ASN A 307 -20.72 -20.00 7.15
N PRO A 308 -21.88 -19.31 7.18
CA PRO A 308 -22.62 -19.09 8.42
C PRO A 308 -23.27 -20.36 8.99
N ALA A 309 -23.34 -21.45 8.23
CA ALA A 309 -23.86 -22.74 8.70
C ALA A 309 -22.85 -23.48 9.59
N ILE A 310 -21.55 -23.16 9.49
CA ILE A 310 -20.50 -23.80 10.28
C ILE A 310 -20.37 -23.08 11.61
N LYS A 311 -20.43 -23.85 12.71
CA LYS A 311 -20.28 -23.35 14.09
C LYS A 311 -19.24 -24.17 14.83
N PRO A 312 -17.94 -23.96 14.55
CA PRO A 312 -16.91 -24.82 15.09
C PRO A 312 -16.65 -24.54 16.57
N THR A 313 -15.95 -25.47 17.20
CA THR A 313 -15.30 -25.24 18.50
C THR A 313 -13.83 -24.98 18.25
N VAL A 314 -13.35 -23.78 18.57
CA VAL A 314 -11.91 -23.44 18.55
C VAL A 314 -11.34 -23.55 19.95
N ARG A 315 -10.26 -24.33 20.08
CA ARG A 315 -9.44 -24.36 21.29
C ARG A 315 -8.09 -23.75 20.99
N ILE A 316 -7.77 -22.69 21.71
CA ILE A 316 -6.50 -21.97 21.62
C ILE A 316 -5.72 -22.24 22.89
N ASP A 317 -4.45 -22.63 22.77
CA ASP A 317 -3.56 -22.82 23.91
C ASP A 317 -2.20 -22.19 23.59
N GLN A 318 -1.94 -21.01 24.18
CA GLN A 318 -0.74 -20.21 23.91
C GLN A 318 0.59 -20.92 24.25
N LEU A 319 0.56 -22.03 25.01
CA LEU A 319 1.75 -22.82 25.35
C LEU A 319 1.78 -24.19 24.65
N LYS A 320 0.73 -24.55 23.90
CA LYS A 320 0.60 -25.85 23.23
C LYS A 320 0.11 -25.67 21.80
N LYS A 321 -0.67 -26.64 21.31
CA LYS A 321 -1.32 -26.59 20.00
C LYS A 321 -2.75 -26.09 20.13
N SER A 322 -3.22 -25.45 19.07
CA SER A 322 -4.60 -25.06 18.87
C SER A 322 -5.32 -26.14 18.06
N THR A 323 -6.62 -26.34 18.30
CA THR A 323 -7.44 -27.31 17.57
C THR A 323 -8.80 -26.74 17.22
N VAL A 324 -9.30 -27.01 16.03
CA VAL A 324 -10.66 -26.67 15.59
C VAL A 324 -11.45 -27.95 15.35
N ARG A 325 -12.62 -28.09 16.00
CA ARG A 325 -13.47 -29.28 15.98
C ARG A 325 -14.89 -28.95 15.53
N ASP A 326 -15.73 -29.98 15.45
CA ASP A 326 -17.14 -29.91 15.03
C ASP A 326 -17.34 -29.52 13.56
N LEU A 327 -16.31 -29.79 12.73
CA LEU A 327 -16.29 -29.62 11.29
C LEU A 327 -16.56 -30.93 10.53
N GLN A 328 -17.31 -31.86 11.14
CA GLN A 328 -17.32 -33.30 10.80
C GLN A 328 -17.00 -33.65 9.33
N PRO A 329 -16.10 -34.62 9.08
CA PRO A 329 -15.54 -35.61 10.03
C PRO A 329 -14.15 -35.29 10.61
N TYR A 330 -13.57 -34.10 10.37
CA TYR A 330 -12.17 -33.81 10.68
C TYR A 330 -11.97 -32.86 11.88
N THR A 331 -10.76 -32.93 12.45
CA THR A 331 -10.23 -31.95 13.41
C THR A 331 -9.02 -31.28 12.77
N LEU A 332 -8.99 -29.95 12.82
CA LEU A 332 -7.87 -29.17 12.32
C LEU A 332 -6.94 -28.85 13.49
N GLU A 333 -5.64 -28.91 13.26
CA GLU A 333 -4.64 -28.58 14.28
C GLU A 333 -3.72 -27.47 13.79
N GLY A 334 -3.24 -26.62 14.69
CA GLY A 334 -2.32 -25.54 14.34
C GLY A 334 -1.68 -24.94 15.58
N LYS A 335 -1.08 -23.76 15.43
CA LYS A 335 -0.39 -23.06 16.52
C LYS A 335 -0.76 -21.58 16.54
N ILE A 336 -1.27 -21.11 17.68
CA ILE A 336 -1.54 -19.69 17.96
C ILE A 336 -0.83 -19.37 19.27
N THR A 337 0.21 -18.53 19.24
CA THR A 337 1.04 -18.25 20.42
C THR A 337 1.66 -16.85 20.39
N GLY A 338 1.83 -16.25 21.57
CA GLY A 338 2.55 -14.98 21.71
C GLY A 338 1.66 -13.80 21.38
N PHE A 339 0.45 -13.77 21.95
CA PHE A 339 -0.48 -12.65 21.81
C PHE A 339 -0.91 -12.16 23.19
N SER A 340 -0.98 -10.85 23.37
CA SER A 340 -1.46 -10.23 24.61
C SER A 340 -2.82 -9.56 24.46
N ASP A 341 -3.25 -9.17 23.26
CA ASP A 341 -4.63 -8.71 22.99
C ASP A 341 -5.33 -9.72 22.08
N ILE A 342 -6.41 -10.34 22.53
CA ILE A 342 -7.10 -11.40 21.81
C ILE A 342 -8.57 -11.04 21.64
N VAL A 343 -9.03 -10.99 20.39
CA VAL A 343 -10.43 -10.85 20.01
C VAL A 343 -10.94 -12.17 19.45
N LEU A 344 -11.85 -12.80 20.19
CA LEU A 344 -12.44 -14.10 19.81
C LEU A 344 -13.58 -13.91 18.79
N PRO A 345 -13.75 -14.86 17.85
CA PRO A 345 -14.65 -14.68 16.72
C PRO A 345 -16.12 -14.88 17.10
N ALA A 346 -17.02 -14.34 16.28
CA ALA A 346 -18.43 -14.74 16.30
C ALA A 346 -18.61 -16.18 15.79
N ARG A 347 -19.82 -16.74 15.94
CA ARG A 347 -20.23 -18.03 15.36
C ARG A 347 -19.38 -19.24 15.78
N THR A 348 -18.56 -19.11 16.83
CA THR A 348 -17.57 -20.10 17.21
C THR A 348 -17.54 -20.25 18.72
N LEU A 349 -17.69 -21.47 19.24
CA LEU A 349 -17.43 -21.73 20.65
C LEU A 349 -15.93 -21.63 20.88
N SER A 350 -15.49 -20.67 21.68
CA SER A 350 -14.07 -20.41 21.90
C SER A 350 -13.61 -20.87 23.27
N ILE A 351 -12.62 -21.76 23.31
CA ILE A 351 -11.93 -22.21 24.51
C ILE A 351 -10.51 -21.66 24.46
N PHE A 352 -10.26 -20.58 25.19
CA PHE A 352 -8.96 -19.91 25.23
C PHE A 352 -8.17 -20.29 26.49
N LYS A 353 -6.90 -20.64 26.31
CA LYS A 353 -5.93 -20.84 27.38
C LYS A 353 -4.75 -19.89 27.20
N GLY A 354 -4.62 -18.96 28.14
CA GLY A 354 -3.61 -17.90 28.17
C GLY A 354 -2.19 -18.41 28.34
N SER A 355 -1.22 -17.50 28.38
CA SER A 355 0.18 -17.80 28.64
C SER A 355 0.51 -17.58 30.12
N ASN A 356 1.79 -17.31 30.46
CA ASN A 356 2.16 -16.89 31.81
C ASN A 356 2.29 -15.35 31.92
N ASP A 357 2.08 -14.64 30.82
CA ASP A 357 2.13 -13.19 30.71
C ASP A 357 0.72 -12.59 30.83
N SER A 358 0.61 -11.28 30.91
CA SER A 358 -0.68 -10.59 31.03
C SER A 358 -1.41 -10.51 29.69
N GLU A 359 -2.68 -10.89 29.67
CA GLU A 359 -3.50 -10.86 28.46
C GLU A 359 -4.82 -10.12 28.62
N VAL A 360 -5.26 -9.46 27.55
CA VAL A 360 -6.59 -8.90 27.37
C VAL A 360 -7.35 -9.79 26.40
N ILE A 361 -8.42 -10.43 26.88
CA ILE A 361 -9.24 -11.31 26.07
C ILE A 361 -10.64 -10.72 25.96
N THR A 362 -11.09 -10.48 24.74
CA THR A 362 -12.43 -9.98 24.45
C THR A 362 -13.21 -10.98 23.61
N ALA A 363 -14.29 -11.50 24.18
CA ALA A 363 -15.23 -12.35 23.47
C ALA A 363 -16.18 -11.55 22.57
N ASN A 364 -16.61 -12.19 21.48
CA ASN A 364 -17.76 -11.70 20.73
C ASN A 364 -19.02 -11.72 21.63
N PRO A 365 -19.87 -10.67 21.60
CA PRO A 365 -21.02 -10.59 22.51
C PRO A 365 -22.06 -11.70 22.37
N ASP A 366 -22.14 -12.40 21.25
CA ASP A 366 -23.29 -13.29 20.97
C ASP A 366 -22.94 -14.78 21.07
N TYR A 367 -21.70 -15.13 21.45
CA TYR A 367 -21.23 -16.52 21.46
C TYR A 367 -20.50 -16.87 22.74
N ARG A 368 -20.85 -18.03 23.28
CA ARG A 368 -20.29 -18.57 24.51
C ARG A 368 -18.77 -18.75 24.39
N VAL A 369 -18.08 -18.46 25.49
CA VAL A 369 -16.64 -18.66 25.64
C VAL A 369 -16.26 -19.37 26.94
N GLU A 370 -15.11 -20.01 26.90
CA GLU A 370 -14.38 -20.46 28.08
C GLU A 370 -12.97 -19.89 28.04
N ILE A 371 -12.65 -19.01 28.97
CA ILE A 371 -11.36 -18.32 29.06
C ILE A 371 -10.67 -18.79 30.34
N TYR A 372 -9.45 -19.29 30.18
CA TYR A 372 -8.60 -19.76 31.26
C TYR A 372 -7.25 -19.04 31.19
N GLY A 373 -7.01 -18.08 32.07
CA GLY A 373 -5.68 -17.53 32.33
C GLY A 373 -4.77 -18.55 33.01
N ARG A 374 -3.49 -18.22 33.16
CA ARG A 374 -2.54 -19.07 33.92
C ARG A 374 -1.65 -18.27 34.84
N GLY A 375 -0.99 -17.25 34.30
CA GLY A 375 -0.09 -16.30 34.97
C GLY A 375 -0.41 -14.89 34.49
N GLY A 376 0.31 -13.88 34.99
CA GLY A 376 0.13 -12.50 34.53
C GLY A 376 -0.98 -11.75 35.25
N ALA A 377 -1.44 -10.65 34.67
CA ALA A 377 -2.59 -9.89 35.13
C ALA A 377 -3.61 -9.80 33.99
N ASP A 378 -4.58 -10.70 34.00
CA ASP A 378 -5.46 -10.92 32.86
C ASP A 378 -6.73 -10.06 32.93
N VAL A 379 -7.19 -9.57 31.78
CA VAL A 379 -8.48 -8.91 31.62
C VAL A 379 -9.33 -9.72 30.68
N MET A 380 -10.29 -10.47 31.23
CA MET A 380 -11.20 -11.32 30.48
C MET A 380 -12.57 -10.66 30.39
N THR A 381 -13.04 -10.47 29.16
CA THR A 381 -14.38 -9.98 28.88
C THR A 381 -15.18 -11.03 28.11
N GLY A 382 -16.23 -11.54 28.73
CA GLY A 382 -17.18 -12.50 28.18
C GLY A 382 -18.18 -11.87 27.20
N SER A 383 -19.24 -12.62 26.97
CA SER A 383 -20.29 -12.45 25.98
C SER A 383 -21.64 -12.16 26.68
N ARG A 384 -22.76 -12.40 26.00
CA ARG A 384 -24.11 -12.37 26.60
C ARG A 384 -24.65 -13.78 26.87
N GLN A 385 -23.82 -14.80 26.65
CA GLN A 385 -24.11 -16.22 26.81
C GLN A 385 -23.48 -16.73 28.11
N PRO A 386 -23.89 -17.91 28.64
CA PRO A 386 -23.30 -18.45 29.87
C PRO A 386 -21.82 -18.81 29.72
N ASP A 387 -20.94 -17.95 30.20
CA ASP A 387 -19.50 -18.06 30.00
C ASP A 387 -18.77 -18.68 31.20
N ARG A 388 -17.54 -19.12 30.95
CA ARG A 388 -16.61 -19.52 32.00
C ARG A 388 -15.34 -18.68 31.91
N LEU A 389 -15.06 -17.92 32.96
CA LEU A 389 -13.88 -17.06 33.09
C LEU A 389 -13.08 -17.52 34.30
N ASP A 390 -11.83 -17.93 34.10
CA ASP A 390 -10.95 -18.44 35.15
C ASP A 390 -9.60 -17.72 35.03
N GLY A 391 -9.28 -16.81 35.95
CA GLY A 391 -8.07 -15.96 35.82
C GLY A 391 -6.76 -16.71 36.07
N GLY A 392 -6.80 -17.74 36.92
CA GLY A 392 -5.61 -18.53 37.24
C GLY A 392 -4.78 -17.86 38.33
N LYS A 393 -3.47 -17.69 38.11
CA LYS A 393 -2.59 -17.01 39.06
C LYS A 393 -2.34 -15.61 38.54
N GLY A 394 -2.48 -14.61 39.40
CA GLY A 394 -2.29 -13.25 38.92
C GLY A 394 -3.10 -12.25 39.69
N PHE A 395 -3.17 -11.04 39.14
CA PHE A 395 -4.23 -10.11 39.45
C PHE A 395 -5.16 -10.02 38.24
N ASP A 396 -6.31 -10.66 38.32
CA ASP A 396 -7.17 -10.90 37.18
C ASP A 396 -8.53 -10.20 37.32
N ILE A 397 -9.03 -9.74 36.18
CA ILE A 397 -10.31 -9.06 36.03
C ILE A 397 -11.19 -9.88 35.11
N ALA A 398 -12.31 -10.38 35.62
CA ALA A 398 -13.32 -11.10 34.87
C ALA A 398 -14.61 -10.28 34.72
N ARG A 399 -15.06 -10.07 33.48
CA ARG A 399 -16.30 -9.34 33.17
C ARG A 399 -17.20 -10.21 32.30
N GLY A 400 -18.28 -10.75 32.86
CA GLY A 400 -19.18 -11.67 32.15
C GLY A 400 -19.91 -11.06 30.95
N ARG A 401 -20.35 -9.78 31.05
CA ARG A 401 -21.26 -9.08 30.09
C ARG A 401 -22.69 -9.64 30.00
N GLY A 402 -23.04 -10.58 30.88
CA GLY A 402 -24.40 -11.09 31.08
C GLY A 402 -24.53 -12.52 30.56
N GLY A 403 -25.54 -13.24 31.01
CA GLY A 403 -25.53 -14.69 30.96
C GLY A 403 -25.32 -15.25 32.37
N ASN A 404 -25.55 -16.54 32.55
CA ASN A 404 -25.30 -17.18 33.86
C ASN A 404 -23.82 -17.56 33.95
N ASP A 405 -22.98 -16.55 34.15
CA ASP A 405 -21.52 -16.65 34.00
C ASP A 405 -20.84 -17.25 35.23
N THR A 406 -19.79 -18.05 35.00
CA THR A 406 -18.97 -18.62 36.08
C THR A 406 -17.60 -17.96 36.09
N CYS A 407 -17.33 -17.16 37.12
CA CYS A 407 -16.03 -16.51 37.31
C CYS A 407 -15.25 -17.14 38.47
N LYS A 408 -14.03 -17.61 38.19
CA LYS A 408 -13.11 -18.24 39.15
C LYS A 408 -11.75 -17.56 39.12
N ALA A 409 -11.03 -17.67 40.23
CA ALA A 409 -9.64 -17.19 40.38
C ALA A 409 -9.40 -15.82 39.75
N ALA A 410 -10.28 -14.86 40.05
CA ALA A 410 -10.16 -13.47 39.63
C ALA A 410 -10.47 -12.54 40.81
N GLU A 411 -9.64 -11.53 41.02
CA GLU A 411 -9.70 -10.57 42.12
C GLU A 411 -10.81 -9.55 41.89
N LYS A 412 -11.05 -9.16 40.63
CA LYS A 412 -12.17 -8.28 40.26
C LYS A 412 -13.14 -9.02 39.35
N ARG A 413 -14.42 -8.99 39.73
CA ARG A 413 -15.50 -9.66 39.00
C ARG A 413 -16.67 -8.72 38.80
N SER A 414 -17.27 -8.76 37.62
CA SER A 414 -18.53 -8.07 37.34
C SER A 414 -19.39 -8.89 36.40
N SER A 415 -20.70 -8.91 36.65
CA SER A 415 -21.67 -9.70 35.86
C SER A 415 -21.33 -11.20 35.86
N CYS A 416 -20.93 -11.69 37.03
CA CYS A 416 -20.92 -13.10 37.42
C CYS A 416 -21.85 -13.21 38.65
#